data_AF-A0A1W9RT27-F1
#
_entry.id   AF-A0A1W9RT27-F1
#
_cell.length_a   1.000
_cell.length_b   1.000
_cell.length_c   1.000
_cell.angle_alpha   90.00
_cell.angle_beta   90.00
_cell.angle_gamma   90.00
#
_symmetry.space_group_name_H-M   'P 1'
#
loop_
_entity.id
_entity.type
_entity.pdbx_description
1 polymer ?
#
loop_
_entity_poly.entity_id
_entity_poly.type
_entity_poly.pdbx_seq_one_letter_code
_entity_poly.pdbx_strand_id
1 'polypeptide(L)'
;MRNKKVWDLEEFVRVVKPIVGKEEFENIRKYIDSLGWGGWRINYHIENYKKEMRKIRKIKIVNTKEDVKKFILQMKKCAEEVICIIQIQQSILDILSQIINLVFLKPPLKEKEVSFNKILCKKIEKRWQDKELFKKSRELKNSQEFKYISAFSNVVKHHKLIKEHLRIDPYKSGLRFEGFEYKGEKYPKRFFEEIIESYIPSINDLIDEIGLLMNKKKSYYSK
;
A
#
# COMPACT_ATOMS: atom_id res chain seq x y z
N MET A 1 -14.21 -19.51 9.15
CA MET A 1 -13.12 -18.59 8.74
C MET A 1 -12.12 -19.41 7.94
N ARG A 2 -11.91 -19.12 6.64
CA ARG A 2 -10.88 -19.83 5.86
C ARG A 2 -9.51 -19.40 6.40
N ASN A 3 -8.63 -20.36 6.71
CA ASN A 3 -7.22 -20.09 7.02
C ASN A 3 -6.60 -19.37 5.83
N LYS A 4 -6.50 -18.05 5.92
CA LYS A 4 -5.90 -17.22 4.89
C LYS A 4 -4.39 -17.43 4.96
N LYS A 5 -3.80 -17.88 3.85
CA LYS A 5 -2.35 -18.05 3.75
C LYS A 5 -1.71 -16.68 3.61
N VAL A 6 -0.85 -16.33 4.55
CA VAL A 6 -0.02 -15.12 4.52
C VAL A 6 1.29 -15.45 3.80
N TRP A 7 1.89 -14.48 3.11
CA TRP A 7 3.18 -14.70 2.46
C TRP A 7 4.28 -15.00 3.48
N ASP A 8 4.88 -16.18 3.38
CA ASP A 8 6.05 -16.57 4.16
C ASP A 8 7.33 -16.03 3.50
N LEU A 9 7.86 -14.93 4.05
CA LEU A 9 9.09 -14.30 3.59
C LEU A 9 10.33 -15.17 3.83
N GLU A 10 10.34 -16.01 4.87
CA GLU A 10 11.48 -16.89 5.14
C GLU A 10 11.50 -18.08 4.18
N GLU A 11 10.34 -18.60 3.81
CA GLU A 11 10.21 -19.54 2.68
C GLU A 11 10.70 -18.88 1.37
N PHE A 12 10.30 -17.64 1.09
CA PHE A 12 10.77 -16.91 -0.10
C PHE A 12 12.30 -16.81 -0.14
N VAL A 13 12.91 -16.46 0.99
CA VAL A 13 14.37 -16.37 1.14
C VAL A 13 15.06 -17.70 0.83
N ARG A 14 14.52 -18.81 1.35
CA ARG A 14 15.05 -20.17 1.08
C ARG A 14 14.94 -20.54 -0.41
N VAL A 15 13.86 -20.13 -1.06
CA VAL A 15 13.63 -20.41 -2.50
C VAL A 15 14.57 -19.58 -3.38
N VAL A 16 14.79 -18.31 -3.06
CA VAL A 16 15.59 -17.39 -3.89
C VAL A 16 17.09 -17.58 -3.71
N LYS A 17 17.57 -17.91 -2.51
CA LYS A 17 19.01 -18.05 -2.22
C LYS A 17 19.80 -18.91 -3.23
N PRO A 18 19.33 -20.10 -3.66
CA PRO A 18 20.08 -20.91 -4.64
C PRO A 18 19.93 -20.43 -6.10
N ILE A 19 19.05 -19.46 -6.36
CA ILE A 19 18.65 -19.04 -7.71
C ILE A 19 19.42 -17.80 -8.20
N VAL A 20 19.85 -16.95 -7.27
CA VAL A 20 20.46 -15.65 -7.57
C VAL A 20 21.90 -15.61 -7.09
N GLY A 21 22.72 -14.71 -7.65
CA GLY A 21 24.09 -14.53 -7.21
C GLY A 21 24.16 -14.01 -5.76
N LYS A 22 25.29 -14.22 -5.08
CA LYS A 22 25.49 -13.77 -3.68
C LYS A 22 25.19 -12.28 -3.50
N GLU A 23 25.70 -11.42 -4.39
CA GLU A 23 25.48 -9.98 -4.33
C GLU A 23 24.00 -9.60 -4.57
N GLU A 24 23.34 -10.24 -5.53
CA GLU A 24 21.92 -10.05 -5.81
C GLU A 24 21.06 -10.48 -4.61
N PHE A 25 21.41 -11.60 -3.97
CA PHE A 25 20.73 -12.09 -2.77
C PHE A 25 20.80 -11.10 -1.61
N GLU A 26 21.98 -10.52 -1.34
CA GLU A 26 22.14 -9.50 -0.30
C GLU A 26 21.26 -8.27 -0.57
N ASN A 27 21.15 -7.84 -1.84
CA ASN A 27 20.26 -6.74 -2.20
C ASN A 27 18.78 -7.10 -2.04
N ILE A 28 18.38 -8.32 -2.42
CA ILE A 28 17.01 -8.82 -2.20
C ILE A 28 16.69 -8.87 -0.70
N ARG A 29 17.63 -9.29 0.16
CA ARG A 29 17.41 -9.35 1.61
C ARG A 29 17.10 -7.97 2.20
N LYS A 30 17.82 -6.92 1.78
CA LYS A 30 17.52 -5.54 2.21
C LYS A 30 16.09 -5.10 1.89
N TYR A 31 15.56 -5.49 0.72
CA TYR A 31 14.17 -5.20 0.36
C TYR A 31 13.18 -6.03 1.17
N ILE A 32 13.47 -7.30 1.44
CA ILE A 32 12.64 -8.17 2.29
C ILE A 32 12.53 -7.60 3.70
N ASP A 33 13.66 -7.21 4.31
CA ASP A 33 13.67 -6.59 5.63
C ASP A 33 12.82 -5.30 5.61
N SER A 34 12.96 -4.49 4.55
CA SER A 34 12.16 -3.25 4.37
C SER A 34 10.65 -3.50 4.23
N LEU A 35 10.22 -4.62 3.64
CA LEU A 35 8.81 -5.00 3.59
C LEU A 35 8.25 -5.27 4.99
N GLY A 36 8.99 -6.00 5.82
CA GLY A 36 8.61 -6.29 7.20
C GLY A 36 8.39 -5.02 8.03
N TRP A 37 9.30 -4.04 7.87
CA TRP A 37 9.15 -2.71 8.47
C TRP A 37 7.87 -1.99 8.01
N GLY A 38 7.49 -2.11 6.73
CA GLY A 38 6.29 -1.50 6.19
C GLY A 38 5.01 -1.93 6.90
N GLY A 39 4.84 -3.24 7.11
CA GLY A 39 3.67 -3.79 7.80
C GLY A 39 3.55 -3.31 9.26
N TRP A 40 4.66 -3.28 9.99
CA TRP A 40 4.69 -2.74 11.35
C TRP A 40 4.31 -1.25 11.37
N ARG A 41 4.85 -0.44 10.45
CA ARG A 41 4.54 1.00 10.38
C ARG A 41 3.07 1.26 10.08
N ILE A 42 2.44 0.49 9.18
CA ILE A 42 1.00 0.60 8.94
C ILE A 42 0.22 0.38 10.23
N ASN A 43 0.51 -0.70 10.97
CA ASN A 43 -0.17 -1.00 12.23
C ASN A 43 0.04 0.09 13.29
N TYR A 44 1.26 0.64 13.38
CA TYR A 44 1.57 1.77 14.25
C TYR A 44 0.65 2.98 13.98
N HIS A 45 0.51 3.37 12.71
CA HIS A 45 -0.35 4.50 12.33
C HIS A 45 -1.85 4.18 12.49
N ILE A 46 -2.28 2.92 12.28
CA ILE A 46 -3.66 2.49 12.56
C ILE A 46 -3.99 2.66 14.05
N GLU A 47 -3.09 2.27 14.95
CA GLU A 47 -3.32 2.41 16.39
C GLU A 47 -3.32 3.87 16.84
N ASN A 48 -2.45 4.71 16.25
CA ASN A 48 -2.50 6.15 16.47
C ASN A 48 -3.81 6.77 15.95
N TYR A 49 -4.27 6.39 14.76
CA TYR A 49 -5.56 6.81 14.23
C TYR A 49 -6.69 6.49 15.21
N LYS A 50 -6.77 5.24 15.69
CA LYS A 50 -7.78 4.81 16.68
C LYS A 50 -7.68 5.63 17.96
N LYS A 51 -6.47 5.93 18.44
CA LYS A 51 -6.24 6.76 19.63
C LYS A 51 -6.76 8.18 19.45
N GLU A 52 -6.48 8.82 18.32
CA GLU A 52 -6.98 10.18 18.04
C GLU A 52 -8.50 10.19 17.82
N MET A 53 -9.07 9.19 17.14
CA MET A 53 -10.52 9.04 16.99
C MET A 53 -11.25 8.89 18.33
N ARG A 54 -10.68 8.16 19.29
CA ARG A 54 -11.23 8.07 20.65
C ARG A 54 -11.27 9.44 21.34
N LYS A 55 -10.31 10.33 21.07
CA LYS A 55 -10.32 11.69 21.61
C LYS A 55 -11.44 12.52 20.98
N ILE A 56 -11.60 12.43 19.65
CA ILE A 56 -12.70 13.10 18.93
C ILE A 56 -14.06 12.72 19.52
N ARG A 57 -14.30 11.41 19.74
CA ARG A 57 -15.57 10.91 20.32
C ARG A 57 -15.86 11.42 21.73
N LYS A 58 -14.83 11.84 22.48
CA LYS A 58 -14.96 12.40 23.84
C LYS A 58 -15.19 13.91 23.85
N ILE A 59 -14.94 14.60 22.73
CA ILE A 59 -15.20 16.04 22.63
C ILE A 59 -16.72 16.21 22.61
N LYS A 60 -17.28 16.63 23.75
CA LYS A 60 -18.62 17.22 23.76
C LYS A 60 -18.53 18.47 22.90
N ILE A 61 -19.26 18.52 21.79
CA ILE A 61 -19.33 19.75 20.97
C ILE A 61 -20.16 20.75 21.79
N VAL A 62 -19.47 21.43 22.70
CA VAL A 62 -20.00 22.56 23.49
C VAL A 62 -19.48 23.82 22.81
N ASN A 63 -20.34 24.82 22.66
CA ASN A 63 -20.21 26.00 21.79
C ASN A 63 -19.06 26.99 22.15
N THR A 64 -17.83 26.52 22.38
CA THR A 64 -16.66 27.40 22.57
C THR A 64 -15.74 27.36 21.36
N LYS A 65 -15.11 28.49 21.04
CA LYS A 65 -14.09 28.57 19.97
C LYS A 65 -12.92 27.61 20.23
N GLU A 66 -12.62 27.32 21.50
CA GLU A 66 -11.51 26.46 21.89
C GLU A 66 -11.82 24.97 21.64
N ASP A 67 -13.05 24.54 21.91
CA ASP A 67 -13.48 23.17 21.62
C ASP A 67 -13.48 22.88 20.11
N VAL A 68 -13.90 23.86 19.31
CA VAL A 68 -13.81 23.79 17.84
C VAL A 68 -12.36 23.66 17.37
N LYS A 69 -11.43 24.46 17.92
CA LYS A 69 -10.00 24.35 17.58
C LYS A 69 -9.42 22.99 17.94
N LYS A 70 -9.72 22.48 19.14
CA LYS A 70 -9.29 21.14 19.59
C LYS A 70 -9.83 20.06 18.67
N PHE A 71 -11.11 20.15 18.30
CA PHE A 71 -11.74 19.21 17.38
C PHE A 71 -11.05 19.19 16.01
N ILE A 72 -10.84 20.36 15.40
CA ILE A 72 -10.12 20.49 14.12
C ILE A 72 -8.70 19.91 14.22
N LEU A 73 -7.97 20.20 15.30
CA LEU A 73 -6.62 19.68 15.49
C LEU A 73 -6.60 18.14 15.51
N GLN A 74 -7.53 17.50 16.23
CA GLN A 74 -7.59 16.04 16.27
C GLN A 74 -8.00 15.44 14.93
N MET A 75 -8.87 16.10 14.17
CA MET A 75 -9.20 15.66 12.81
C MET A 75 -7.98 15.70 11.90
N LYS A 76 -7.16 16.78 11.96
CA LYS A 76 -5.93 16.88 11.17
C LYS A 76 -4.97 15.75 11.50
N LYS A 77 -4.81 15.42 12.79
CA LYS A 77 -3.98 14.28 13.21
C LYS A 77 -4.51 12.97 12.65
N CYS A 78 -5.81 12.71 12.74
CA CYS A 78 -6.40 11.51 12.14
C CYS A 78 -6.15 11.44 10.64
N ALA A 79 -6.30 12.56 9.92
CA ALA A 79 -6.02 12.61 8.48
C ALA A 79 -4.55 12.29 8.18
N GLU A 80 -3.62 12.85 8.95
CA GLU A 80 -2.18 12.58 8.81
C GLU A 80 -1.83 11.11 9.02
N GLU A 81 -2.42 10.45 10.02
CA GLU A 81 -2.21 9.02 10.24
C GLU A 81 -2.66 8.19 9.02
N VAL A 82 -3.80 8.53 8.41
CA VAL A 82 -4.29 7.83 7.20
C VAL A 82 -3.42 8.14 5.98
N ILE A 83 -2.95 9.37 5.83
CA ILE A 83 -2.01 9.75 4.77
C ILE A 83 -0.71 8.94 4.89
N CYS A 84 -0.17 8.82 6.11
CA CYS A 84 1.00 8.00 6.40
C CYS A 84 0.77 6.53 5.98
N ILE A 85 -0.37 5.94 6.38
CA ILE A 85 -0.73 4.57 5.99
C ILE A 85 -0.72 4.40 4.47
N ILE A 86 -1.36 5.31 3.73
CA ILE A 86 -1.42 5.30 2.26
C ILE A 86 -0.01 5.38 1.64
N GLN A 87 0.84 6.28 2.15
CA GLN A 87 2.19 6.46 1.64
C GLN A 87 3.06 5.21 1.89
N ILE A 88 2.97 4.63 3.09
CA ILE A 88 3.68 3.40 3.43
C ILE A 88 3.19 2.24 2.55
N GLN A 89 1.89 2.12 2.32
CA GLN A 89 1.33 1.09 1.44
C GLN A 89 1.89 1.19 0.01
N GLN A 90 2.00 2.41 -0.53
CA GLN A 90 2.62 2.64 -1.83
C GLN A 90 4.10 2.25 -1.82
N SER A 91 4.85 2.58 -0.76
CA SER A 91 6.25 2.17 -0.61
C SER A 91 6.42 0.65 -0.54
N ILE A 92 5.53 -0.08 0.14
CA ILE A 92 5.53 -1.55 0.17
C ILE A 92 5.44 -2.11 -1.26
N LEU A 93 4.58 -1.53 -2.10
CA LEU A 93 4.42 -1.97 -3.49
C LEU A 93 5.64 -1.66 -4.35
N ASP A 94 6.30 -0.53 -4.11
CA ASP A 94 7.55 -0.21 -4.81
C ASP A 94 8.69 -1.14 -4.37
N ILE A 95 8.77 -1.51 -3.08
CA ILE A 95 9.73 -2.50 -2.58
C ILE A 95 9.44 -3.88 -3.18
N LEU A 96 8.18 -4.33 -3.18
CA LEU A 96 7.76 -5.56 -3.84
C LEU A 96 8.16 -5.56 -5.32
N SER A 97 8.06 -4.42 -5.99
CA SER A 97 8.49 -4.27 -7.38
C SER A 97 9.99 -4.47 -7.58
N GLN A 98 10.81 -4.04 -6.63
CA GLN A 98 12.26 -4.27 -6.67
C GLN A 98 12.58 -5.76 -6.56
N ILE A 99 11.91 -6.46 -5.64
CA ILE A 99 12.07 -7.92 -5.49
C ILE A 99 11.64 -8.64 -6.78
N ILE A 100 10.48 -8.28 -7.34
CA ILE A 100 10.01 -8.83 -8.61
C ILE A 100 11.01 -8.53 -9.74
N ASN A 101 11.54 -7.30 -9.79
CA ASN A 101 12.49 -6.89 -10.82
C ASN A 101 13.77 -7.73 -10.79
N LEU A 102 14.32 -7.99 -9.62
CA LEU A 102 15.56 -8.76 -9.46
C LEU A 102 15.36 -10.26 -9.71
N VAL A 103 14.22 -10.82 -9.31
CA VAL A 103 14.00 -12.28 -9.30
C VAL A 103 13.18 -12.78 -10.50
N PHE A 104 12.37 -11.94 -11.14
CA PHE A 104 11.39 -12.38 -12.13
C PHE A 104 11.45 -11.65 -13.47
N LEU A 105 12.30 -10.63 -13.61
CA LEU A 105 12.53 -9.93 -14.89
C LEU A 105 13.91 -10.24 -15.47
N LYS A 106 13.97 -10.62 -16.75
CA LYS A 106 15.22 -10.75 -17.50
C LYS A 106 15.17 -9.99 -18.83
N PRO A 107 16.10 -9.04 -19.08
CA PRO A 107 17.03 -8.44 -18.11
C PRO A 107 16.28 -7.57 -17.09
N PRO A 108 16.83 -7.41 -15.86
CA PRO A 108 16.25 -6.53 -14.85
C PRO A 108 16.33 -5.06 -15.30
N LEU A 109 15.43 -4.23 -14.76
CA LEU A 109 15.50 -2.77 -14.87
C LEU A 109 16.53 -2.22 -13.88
N LYS A 110 17.04 -1.02 -14.18
CA LYS A 110 17.83 -0.24 -13.22
C LYS A 110 16.98 0.11 -12.01
N GLU A 111 17.54 0.06 -10.81
CA GLU A 111 16.82 0.28 -9.55
C GLU A 111 15.96 1.56 -9.55
N LYS A 112 16.54 2.70 -9.95
CA LYS A 112 15.87 4.01 -10.04
C LYS A 112 14.69 4.05 -11.01
N GLU A 113 14.60 3.07 -11.89
CA GLU A 113 13.54 2.97 -12.88
C GLU A 113 12.38 2.11 -12.40
N VAL A 114 12.55 1.33 -11.35
CA VAL A 114 11.54 0.38 -10.89
C VAL A 114 10.42 1.11 -10.17
N SER A 115 9.19 0.78 -10.56
CA SER A 115 7.96 1.12 -9.86
C SER A 115 6.92 0.07 -10.21
N PHE A 116 5.92 -0.12 -9.36
CA PHE A 116 4.88 -1.13 -9.58
C PHE A 116 4.17 -0.94 -10.93
N ASN A 117 3.91 0.32 -11.30
CA ASN A 117 3.31 0.65 -12.58
C ASN A 117 4.20 0.32 -13.79
N LYS A 118 5.52 0.53 -13.68
CA LYS A 118 6.46 0.33 -14.79
C LYS A 118 6.74 -1.15 -15.02
N ILE A 119 6.97 -1.95 -13.98
CA ILE A 119 7.23 -3.39 -14.13
C ILE A 119 6.05 -4.13 -14.79
N LEU A 120 4.83 -3.59 -14.68
CA LEU A 120 3.61 -4.14 -15.28
C LEU A 120 3.19 -3.50 -16.61
N CYS A 121 4.08 -2.75 -17.27
CA CYS A 121 3.74 -2.16 -18.58
C CYS A 121 3.94 -3.18 -19.72
N LYS A 122 3.16 -3.01 -20.81
CA LYS A 122 3.21 -3.91 -21.99
C LYS A 122 4.62 -4.08 -22.57
N LYS A 123 5.47 -3.04 -22.50
CA LYS A 123 6.85 -3.07 -23.01
C LYS A 123 7.76 -4.01 -22.20
N ILE A 124 7.43 -4.24 -20.92
CA ILE A 124 8.22 -5.08 -20.00
C ILE A 124 7.64 -6.50 -19.89
N GLU A 125 6.39 -6.72 -20.30
CA GLU A 125 5.70 -8.03 -20.25
C GLU A 125 6.51 -9.20 -20.84
N LYS A 126 7.27 -8.97 -21.92
CA LYS A 126 8.12 -9.99 -22.55
C LYS A 126 9.32 -10.41 -21.67
N ARG A 127 9.72 -9.57 -20.70
CA ARG A 127 10.83 -9.84 -19.76
C ARG A 127 10.41 -10.65 -18.55
N TRP A 128 9.11 -10.77 -18.29
CA TRP A 128 8.59 -11.59 -17.19
C TRP A 128 8.80 -13.06 -17.47
N GLN A 129 9.51 -13.73 -16.58
CA GLN A 129 9.75 -15.17 -16.66
C GLN A 129 8.57 -16.00 -16.15
N ASP A 130 7.66 -15.38 -15.38
CA ASP A 130 6.49 -16.02 -14.81
C ASP A 130 5.23 -15.26 -15.22
N LYS A 131 4.40 -15.91 -16.06
CA LYS A 131 3.17 -15.32 -16.60
C LYS A 131 2.02 -15.33 -15.59
N GLU A 132 2.00 -16.30 -14.69
CA GLU A 132 0.99 -16.36 -13.62
C GLU A 132 1.22 -15.22 -12.63
N LEU A 133 2.48 -15.02 -12.20
CA LEU A 133 2.87 -13.91 -11.35
C LEU A 133 2.56 -12.57 -12.01
N PHE A 134 2.90 -12.39 -13.30
CA PHE A 134 2.57 -11.18 -14.04
C PHE A 134 1.06 -10.89 -14.05
N LYS A 135 0.25 -11.91 -14.33
CA LYS A 135 -1.22 -11.79 -14.36
C LYS A 135 -1.73 -11.36 -12.99
N LYS A 136 -1.24 -11.98 -11.91
CA LYS A 136 -1.67 -11.67 -10.54
C LYS A 136 -1.24 -10.27 -10.08
N SER A 137 -0.01 -9.86 -10.38
CA SER A 137 0.45 -8.48 -10.14
C SER A 137 -0.36 -7.45 -10.94
N ARG A 138 -0.80 -7.79 -12.16
CA ARG A 138 -1.67 -6.92 -12.96
C ARG A 138 -3.10 -6.82 -12.42
N GLU A 139 -3.61 -7.88 -11.81
CA GLU A 139 -4.89 -7.87 -11.07
C GLU A 139 -4.83 -6.84 -9.94
N LEU A 140 -3.77 -6.89 -9.11
CA LEU A 140 -3.52 -5.89 -8.07
C LEU A 140 -3.44 -4.47 -8.64
N LYS A 141 -2.66 -4.26 -9.71
CA LYS A 141 -2.58 -2.94 -10.37
C LYS A 141 -3.93 -2.42 -10.86
N ASN A 142 -4.84 -3.32 -11.23
CA ASN A 142 -6.13 -2.96 -11.80
C ASN A 142 -7.24 -2.83 -10.75
N SER A 143 -7.00 -3.23 -9.50
CA SER A 143 -7.98 -3.13 -8.41
C SER A 143 -8.35 -1.68 -8.14
N GLN A 144 -9.57 -1.46 -7.67
CA GLN A 144 -10.08 -0.12 -7.40
C GLN A 144 -9.33 0.50 -6.22
N GLU A 145 -9.02 -0.33 -5.22
CA GLU A 145 -8.31 0.01 -4.00
C GLU A 145 -6.90 0.50 -4.33
N PHE A 146 -6.14 -0.27 -5.13
CA PHE A 146 -4.80 0.13 -5.52
C PHE A 146 -4.82 1.42 -6.33
N LYS A 147 -5.72 1.55 -7.31
CA LYS A 147 -5.82 2.77 -8.13
C LYS A 147 -6.10 3.99 -7.26
N TYR A 148 -7.04 3.88 -6.32
CA TYR A 148 -7.35 4.95 -5.38
C TYR A 148 -6.14 5.33 -4.53
N ILE A 149 -5.50 4.36 -3.87
CA ILE A 149 -4.34 4.57 -2.99
C ILE A 149 -3.17 5.16 -3.77
N SER A 150 -2.88 4.63 -4.97
CA SER A 150 -1.80 5.11 -5.82
C SER A 150 -2.07 6.54 -6.31
N ALA A 151 -3.27 6.83 -6.80
CA ALA A 151 -3.66 8.18 -7.22
C ALA A 151 -3.60 9.16 -6.04
N PHE A 152 -4.20 8.81 -4.90
CA PHE A 152 -4.19 9.63 -3.69
C PHE A 152 -2.76 9.93 -3.23
N SER A 153 -1.89 8.91 -3.17
CA SER A 153 -0.49 9.07 -2.76
C SER A 153 0.29 10.04 -3.67
N ASN A 154 -0.10 10.15 -4.94
CA ASN A 154 0.53 11.09 -5.87
C ASN A 154 0.01 12.51 -5.65
N VAL A 155 -1.29 12.68 -5.47
CA VAL A 155 -1.84 14.03 -5.36
C VAL A 155 -1.60 14.65 -3.97
N VAL A 156 -1.61 13.84 -2.90
CA VAL A 156 -1.35 14.34 -1.53
C VAL A 156 0.06 14.93 -1.38
N LYS A 157 1.06 14.40 -2.11
CA LYS A 157 2.44 14.94 -2.17
C LYS A 157 2.50 16.38 -2.65
N HIS A 158 1.53 16.81 -3.44
CA HIS A 158 1.45 18.17 -3.96
C HIS A 158 0.58 19.09 -3.08
N HIS A 159 0.15 18.63 -1.90
CA HIS A 159 -0.58 19.35 -0.84
C HIS A 159 -1.86 20.11 -1.27
N LYS A 160 -2.28 20.06 -2.54
CA LYS A 160 -3.43 20.79 -3.07
C LYS A 160 -4.80 20.16 -2.75
N LEU A 161 -4.84 18.96 -2.16
CA LEU A 161 -6.09 18.22 -1.92
C LEU A 161 -6.58 18.17 -0.48
N ILE A 162 -5.79 18.61 0.50
CA ILE A 162 -6.26 18.63 1.88
C ILE A 162 -7.09 19.89 2.08
N LYS A 163 -8.25 19.96 1.42
CA LYS A 163 -9.32 20.86 1.84
C LYS A 163 -10.02 20.18 3.00
N GLU A 164 -9.79 20.72 4.19
CA GLU A 164 -10.32 20.26 5.47
C GLU A 164 -11.85 20.44 5.53
N HIS A 165 -12.60 19.57 4.88
CA HIS A 165 -14.07 19.55 5.00
C HIS A 165 -14.51 18.28 5.72
N LEU A 166 -14.69 18.41 7.03
CA LEU A 166 -15.47 17.45 7.78
C LEU A 166 -16.95 17.76 7.60
N ARG A 167 -17.65 16.88 6.90
CA ARG A 167 -19.10 16.77 7.05
C ARG A 167 -19.37 15.60 7.99
N ILE A 168 -19.84 15.92 9.19
CA ILE A 168 -20.54 14.94 10.04
C ILE A 168 -21.86 14.68 9.32
N ASP A 169 -21.94 13.56 8.61
CA ASP A 169 -23.18 13.12 7.97
C ASP A 169 -24.11 12.51 9.04
N PRO A 170 -25.38 12.93 9.13
CA PRO A 170 -26.32 12.42 10.14
C PRO A 170 -26.66 10.92 10.01
N TYR A 171 -26.37 10.27 8.88
CA TYR A 171 -26.65 8.85 8.65
C TYR A 171 -25.39 7.96 8.71
N LYS A 172 -24.20 8.56 8.59
CA LYS A 172 -22.90 7.87 8.71
C LYS A 172 -21.82 8.85 9.18
N SER A 173 -21.66 8.99 10.49
CA SER A 173 -20.67 9.91 11.07
C SER A 173 -19.25 9.31 10.99
N GLY A 174 -18.31 10.00 10.34
CA GLY A 174 -16.92 9.58 10.25
C GLY A 174 -16.04 10.64 9.59
N LEU A 175 -14.72 10.49 9.72
CA LEU A 175 -13.76 11.34 9.01
C LEU A 175 -13.59 10.81 7.59
N ARG A 176 -13.43 11.70 6.60
CA ARG A 176 -13.30 11.32 5.20
C ARG A 176 -12.38 12.25 4.44
N PHE A 177 -11.81 11.73 3.36
CA PHE A 177 -11.23 12.56 2.31
C PHE A 177 -12.31 12.98 1.32
N GLU A 178 -12.15 14.20 0.80
CA GLU A 178 -12.97 14.66 -0.31
C GLU A 178 -12.55 13.97 -1.62
N GLY A 179 -13.48 13.96 -2.58
CA GLY A 179 -13.19 13.45 -3.92
C GLY A 179 -12.12 14.28 -4.61
N PHE A 180 -11.34 13.64 -5.48
CA PHE A 180 -10.22 14.27 -6.17
C PHE A 180 -10.09 13.78 -7.61
N GLU A 181 -9.29 14.47 -8.40
CA GLU A 181 -8.99 14.09 -9.77
C GLU A 181 -7.49 13.84 -9.93
N TYR A 182 -7.13 12.77 -10.64
CA TYR A 182 -5.76 12.46 -10.99
C TYR A 182 -5.68 11.89 -12.40
N LYS A 183 -4.87 12.53 -13.26
CA LYS A 183 -4.69 12.12 -14.67
C LYS A 183 -6.01 11.98 -15.44
N GLY A 184 -6.97 12.88 -15.20
CA GLY A 184 -8.29 12.88 -15.86
C GLY A 184 -9.30 11.87 -15.29
N GLU A 185 -8.90 11.05 -14.31
CA GLU A 185 -9.80 10.14 -13.60
C GLU A 185 -10.30 10.78 -12.29
N LYS A 186 -11.62 10.69 -12.06
CA LYS A 186 -12.26 11.18 -10.84
C LYS A 186 -12.37 10.07 -9.81
N TYR A 187 -11.87 10.35 -8.62
CA TYR A 187 -11.92 9.47 -7.46
C TYR A 187 -12.93 10.00 -6.44
N PRO A 188 -13.84 9.14 -5.95
CA PRO A 188 -14.90 9.55 -5.03
C PRO A 188 -14.36 9.85 -3.63
N LYS A 189 -15.17 10.53 -2.82
CA LYS A 189 -14.94 10.65 -1.37
C LYS A 189 -14.85 9.27 -0.69
N ARG A 190 -14.00 9.16 0.34
CA ARG A 190 -13.80 7.93 1.11
C ARG A 190 -13.63 8.19 2.58
N PHE A 191 -14.30 7.38 3.39
CA PHE A 191 -14.11 7.40 4.83
C PHE A 191 -12.73 6.83 5.18
N PHE A 192 -12.16 7.33 6.27
CA PHE A 192 -10.88 6.85 6.77
C PHE A 192 -10.97 5.37 7.17
N GLU A 193 -12.07 4.98 7.81
CA GLU A 193 -12.35 3.60 8.16
C GLU A 193 -12.44 2.70 6.93
N GLU A 194 -13.04 3.16 5.83
CA GLU A 194 -13.11 2.37 4.59
C GLU A 194 -11.70 2.08 4.03
N ILE A 195 -10.81 3.07 4.10
CA ILE A 195 -9.42 2.89 3.66
C ILE A 195 -8.70 1.89 4.56
N ILE A 196 -8.80 2.05 5.89
CA ILE A 196 -8.10 1.22 6.87
C ILE A 196 -8.63 -0.22 6.92
N GLU A 197 -9.95 -0.38 6.92
CA GLU A 197 -10.61 -1.66 7.19
C GLU A 197 -10.93 -2.45 5.92
N SER A 198 -10.93 -1.81 4.74
CA SER A 198 -11.18 -2.48 3.47
C SER A 198 -10.04 -2.33 2.48
N TYR A 199 -9.58 -1.12 2.16
CA TYR A 199 -8.66 -0.94 1.02
C TYR A 199 -7.28 -1.52 1.32
N ILE A 200 -6.74 -1.22 2.50
CA ILE A 200 -5.42 -1.71 2.93
C ILE A 200 -5.42 -3.24 3.05
N PRO A 201 -6.38 -3.88 3.74
CA PRO A 201 -6.52 -5.34 3.71
C PRO A 201 -6.62 -5.89 2.29
N SER A 202 -7.55 -5.42 1.45
CA SER A 202 -7.72 -5.95 0.09
C SER A 202 -6.45 -5.87 -0.77
N ILE A 203 -5.64 -4.81 -0.61
CA ILE A 203 -4.33 -4.73 -1.26
C ILE A 203 -3.36 -5.76 -0.67
N ASN A 204 -3.31 -5.89 0.65
CA ASN A 204 -2.42 -6.84 1.33
C ASN A 204 -2.77 -8.29 0.99
N ASP A 205 -4.04 -8.64 0.80
CA ASP A 205 -4.49 -9.96 0.35
C ASP A 205 -3.88 -10.31 -1.01
N LEU A 206 -3.89 -9.35 -1.93
CA LEU A 206 -3.31 -9.53 -3.25
C LEU A 206 -1.77 -9.56 -3.20
N ILE A 207 -1.14 -8.81 -2.29
CA ILE A 207 0.31 -8.91 -2.03
C ILE A 207 0.65 -10.30 -1.51
N ASP A 208 -0.12 -10.83 -0.55
CA ASP A 208 0.07 -12.18 -0.01
C ASP A 208 -0.05 -13.23 -1.11
N GLU A 209 -1.05 -13.13 -1.97
CA GLU A 209 -1.22 -14.03 -3.10
C GLU A 209 -0.07 -13.96 -4.11
N ILE A 210 0.44 -12.76 -4.41
CA ILE A 210 1.65 -12.57 -5.23
C ILE A 210 2.85 -13.23 -4.57
N GLY A 211 3.05 -13.01 -3.27
CA GLY A 211 4.13 -13.59 -2.50
C GLY A 211 4.12 -15.12 -2.46
N LEU A 212 2.94 -15.71 -2.28
CA LEU A 212 2.75 -17.16 -2.34
C LEU A 212 3.08 -17.73 -3.73
N LEU A 213 2.80 -17.00 -4.82
CA LEU A 213 3.25 -17.40 -6.16
C LEU A 213 4.77 -17.33 -6.29
N MET A 214 5.39 -16.30 -5.70
CA MET A 214 6.85 -16.17 -5.70
C MET A 214 7.53 -17.34 -4.98
N ASN A 215 6.93 -17.89 -3.91
CA ASN A 215 7.45 -19.05 -3.17
C ASN A 215 7.38 -20.37 -3.95
N LYS A 216 6.44 -20.51 -4.91
CA LYS A 216 6.30 -21.75 -5.69
C LYS A 216 7.45 -21.99 -6.68
N LYS A 217 8.32 -20.99 -6.90
CA LYS A 217 9.30 -20.99 -7.99
C LYS A 217 10.55 -21.84 -7.69
N LYS A 218 10.41 -23.17 -7.61
CA LYS A 218 11.55 -24.11 -7.57
C LYS A 218 12.14 -24.46 -8.95
N SER A 219 11.49 -24.13 -10.07
CA SER A 219 11.74 -24.82 -11.37
C SER A 219 12.33 -24.00 -12.53
N TYR A 220 12.54 -22.67 -12.41
CA TYR A 220 12.90 -21.84 -13.59
C TYR A 220 14.39 -21.54 -13.75
N TYR A 221 15.23 -22.00 -12.82
CA TYR A 221 16.67 -21.74 -12.81
C TYR A 221 17.52 -23.01 -12.78
N SER A 222 16.91 -24.17 -13.01
CA SER A 222 17.62 -25.37 -13.42
C SER A 222 18.18 -25.15 -14.83
N LYS A 223 19.37 -24.55 -14.90
CA LYS A 223 20.27 -24.64 -16.04
C LYS A 223 21.58 -25.20 -15.55
#